data_AF-A0A0R0JCI5-F1
#
_entry.id   AF-A0A0R0JCI5-F1
#
_cell.length_a   1.000
_cell.length_b   1.000
_cell.length_c   1.000
_cell.angle_alpha   90.00
_cell.angle_beta   90.00
_cell.angle_gamma   90.00
#
_symmetry.space_group_name_H-M   'P 1'
#
loop_
_entity.id
_entity.type
_entity.pdbx_description
1 polymer ?
#
loop_
_entity_poly.entity_id
_entity_poly.type
_entity_poly.pdbx_seq_one_letter_code
_entity_poly.pdbx_strand_id
1 'polypeptide(L)'
;MLKLADKVGAAGYYVVVPDLLDGEPFNPQNSDRPFPAWIKDHGPVEKGAEATKPIIEALKSKGVSAIAAVGFCWGAKVVVELAKSRLIQTAVLLHPSFVSLDDIKGVDIPIAILGAEVDQVSPPELVKQFEQVLAAKSGVASFVKIFPKVSHGWAVRYNTEDAETVKVAEEAHQDLLDWLAKHHK
;
A
#
# COMPACT_ATOMS: atom_id res chain seq x y z
N MET A 1 -0.68 11.67 -3.04
CA MET A 1 0.50 10.80 -2.82
C MET A 1 1.70 11.59 -2.33
N LEU A 2 2.19 12.63 -3.04
CA LEU A 2 3.34 13.44 -2.60
C LEU A 2 3.17 14.05 -1.20
N LYS A 3 2.01 14.63 -0.89
CA LYS A 3 1.73 15.16 0.47
C LYS A 3 1.87 14.11 1.59
N LEU A 4 1.52 12.85 1.31
CA LEU A 4 1.67 11.77 2.28
C LEU A 4 3.12 11.31 2.38
N ALA A 5 3.86 11.31 1.27
CA ALA A 5 5.30 11.09 1.29
C ALA A 5 6.01 12.16 2.13
N ASP A 6 5.62 13.44 2.00
CA ASP A 6 6.15 14.53 2.84
C ASP A 6 5.83 14.32 4.32
N LYS A 7 4.61 13.87 4.64
CA LYS A 7 4.19 13.56 6.02
C LYS A 7 5.01 12.41 6.63
N VAL A 8 5.26 11.34 5.86
CA VAL A 8 6.13 10.24 6.28
C VAL A 8 7.59 10.72 6.42
N GLY A 9 8.06 11.59 5.52
CA GLY A 9 9.37 12.22 5.62
C GLY A 9 9.52 13.07 6.88
N ALA A 10 8.50 13.86 7.23
CA ALA A 10 8.45 14.66 8.44
C ALA A 10 8.44 13.81 9.73
N ALA A 11 8.04 12.53 9.64
CA ALA A 11 8.13 11.57 10.74
C ALA A 11 9.54 10.95 10.90
N GLY A 12 10.52 11.38 10.10
CA GLY A 12 11.93 10.99 10.23
C GLY A 12 12.41 9.92 9.25
N TYR A 13 11.59 9.52 8.28
CA TYR A 13 11.95 8.53 7.27
C TYR A 13 12.56 9.16 6.02
N TYR A 14 13.53 8.47 5.41
CA TYR A 14 13.93 8.78 4.04
C TYR A 14 12.94 8.14 3.06
N VAL A 15 12.20 8.95 2.30
CA VAL A 15 11.10 8.48 1.46
C VAL A 15 11.48 8.52 -0.03
N VAL A 16 11.21 7.42 -0.73
CA VAL A 16 11.30 7.34 -2.20
C VAL A 16 9.93 6.97 -2.74
N VAL A 17 9.47 7.71 -3.75
CA VAL A 17 8.27 7.40 -4.52
C VAL A 17 8.71 7.03 -5.94
N PRO A 18 8.85 5.73 -6.25
CA PRO A 18 9.29 5.31 -7.57
C PRO A 18 8.18 5.55 -8.60
N ASP A 19 8.57 6.01 -9.79
CA ASP A 19 7.67 6.03 -10.94
C ASP A 19 7.59 4.61 -11.52
N LEU A 20 6.56 3.88 -11.13
CA LEU A 20 6.27 2.54 -11.64
C LEU A 20 5.31 2.55 -12.84
N LEU A 21 4.97 3.75 -13.34
CA LEU A 21 4.00 3.95 -14.42
C LEU A 21 4.66 4.52 -15.69
N ASP A 22 6.00 4.56 -15.72
CA ASP A 22 6.81 5.02 -16.86
C ASP A 22 6.41 6.42 -17.37
N GLY A 23 6.05 7.33 -16.46
CA GLY A 23 5.59 8.67 -16.80
C GLY A 23 4.16 8.74 -17.36
N GLU A 24 3.41 7.64 -17.37
CA GLU A 24 2.04 7.56 -17.88
C GLU A 24 1.01 7.34 -16.75
N PRO A 25 0.79 8.30 -15.83
CA PRO A 25 -0.22 8.15 -14.80
C PRO A 25 -1.63 8.03 -15.39
N PHE A 26 -2.49 7.25 -14.75
CA PHE A 26 -3.89 7.13 -15.17
C PHE A 26 -4.61 8.49 -15.11
N ASN A 27 -5.18 8.90 -16.23
CA ASN A 27 -6.02 10.09 -16.33
C ASN A 27 -7.51 9.67 -16.43
N PRO A 28 -8.32 9.85 -15.37
CA PRO A 28 -9.74 9.48 -15.40
C PRO A 28 -10.58 10.34 -16.36
N GLN A 29 -10.07 11.49 -16.82
CA GLN A 29 -10.75 12.36 -17.78
C GLN A 29 -10.47 11.95 -19.23
N ASN A 30 -9.53 11.03 -19.47
CA ASN A 30 -9.24 10.51 -20.80
C ASN A 30 -10.22 9.38 -21.14
N SER A 31 -11.29 9.70 -21.84
CA SER A 31 -12.29 8.72 -22.30
C SER A 31 -11.73 7.70 -23.29
N ASP A 32 -10.67 8.05 -24.04
CA ASP A 32 -10.10 7.19 -25.09
C ASP A 32 -9.24 6.07 -24.52
N ARG A 33 -8.75 6.22 -23.28
CA ARG A 33 -7.95 5.23 -22.57
C ARG A 33 -8.57 4.95 -21.19
N PRO A 34 -9.70 4.23 -21.13
CA PRO A 34 -10.34 3.89 -19.86
C PRO A 34 -9.44 2.99 -19.00
N PHE A 35 -9.71 2.93 -17.70
CA PHE A 35 -8.88 2.18 -16.75
C PHE A 35 -8.53 0.75 -17.19
N PRO A 36 -9.46 -0.08 -17.71
CA PRO A 36 -9.11 -1.44 -18.16
C PRO A 36 -8.16 -1.49 -19.34
N ALA A 37 -8.11 -0.46 -20.18
CA ALA A 37 -7.15 -0.36 -21.28
C ALA A 37 -5.79 0.11 -20.74
N TRP A 38 -5.78 1.18 -19.95
CA TRP A 38 -4.57 1.73 -19.33
C TRP A 38 -3.82 0.69 -18.48
N ILE A 39 -4.53 -0.04 -17.61
CA ILE A 39 -3.89 -0.98 -16.68
C ILE A 39 -3.24 -2.19 -17.40
N LYS A 40 -3.62 -2.50 -18.64
CA LYS A 40 -2.99 -3.59 -19.41
C LYS A 40 -1.55 -3.25 -19.78
N ASP A 41 -1.27 -1.98 -20.06
CA ASP A 41 0.06 -1.51 -20.44
C ASP A 41 0.99 -1.40 -19.23
N HIS A 42 0.40 -1.19 -18.04
CA HIS A 42 1.10 -1.14 -16.76
C HIS A 42 0.91 -2.43 -15.93
N GLY A 43 0.51 -3.52 -16.58
CA GLY A 43 0.38 -4.87 -16.02
C GLY A 43 1.34 -5.87 -16.68
N PRO A 44 1.65 -7.04 -16.08
CA PRO A 44 1.17 -7.59 -14.81
C PRO A 44 1.72 -6.87 -13.57
N VAL A 45 0.96 -6.83 -12.48
CA VAL A 45 1.33 -6.10 -11.27
C VAL A 45 2.62 -6.61 -10.63
N GLU A 46 2.97 -7.87 -10.90
CA GLU A 46 4.21 -8.53 -10.52
C GLU A 46 5.45 -7.83 -11.13
N LYS A 47 5.31 -7.19 -12.31
CA LYS A 47 6.39 -6.37 -12.89
C LYS A 47 6.73 -5.17 -12.02
N GLY A 48 5.76 -4.61 -11.29
CA GLY A 48 6.02 -3.49 -10.39
C GLY A 48 6.98 -3.87 -9.26
N ALA A 49 6.86 -5.10 -8.73
CA ALA A 49 7.78 -5.61 -7.72
C ALA A 49 9.20 -5.82 -8.30
N GLU A 50 9.31 -6.43 -9.48
CA GLU A 50 10.59 -6.59 -10.18
C GLU A 50 11.25 -5.23 -10.49
N ALA A 51 10.49 -4.26 -10.99
CA ALA A 51 10.95 -2.91 -11.26
C ALA A 51 11.41 -2.16 -9.99
N THR A 52 10.88 -2.54 -8.82
CA THR A 52 11.27 -1.94 -7.54
C THR A 52 12.57 -2.53 -6.99
N LYS A 53 12.98 -3.76 -7.39
CA LYS A 53 14.19 -4.41 -6.84
C LYS A 53 15.48 -3.60 -7.06
N PRO A 54 15.78 -3.06 -8.26
CA PRO A 54 16.98 -2.24 -8.46
C PRO A 54 16.99 -0.99 -7.58
N ILE A 55 15.82 -0.42 -7.26
CA ILE A 55 15.68 0.74 -6.39
C ILE A 55 16.03 0.37 -4.95
N ILE A 56 15.52 -0.76 -4.47
CA ILE A 56 15.87 -1.33 -3.17
C ILE A 56 17.38 -1.58 -3.06
N GLU A 57 17.99 -2.19 -4.06
CA GLU A 57 19.43 -2.43 -4.08
C GLU A 57 20.24 -1.13 -4.12
N ALA A 58 19.79 -0.13 -4.88
CA ALA A 58 20.41 1.20 -4.86
C ALA A 58 20.31 1.86 -3.47
N LEU A 59 19.19 1.73 -2.75
CA LEU A 59 19.05 2.24 -1.39
C LEU A 59 20.01 1.53 -0.42
N LYS A 60 20.08 0.20 -0.47
CA LYS A 60 21.02 -0.58 0.33
C LYS A 60 22.47 -0.18 0.06
N SER A 61 22.82 0.03 -1.22
CA SER A 61 24.18 0.48 -1.62
C SER A 61 24.56 1.84 -1.04
N LYS A 62 23.56 2.68 -0.70
CA LYS A 62 23.73 3.98 -0.04
C LYS A 62 23.72 3.90 1.50
N GLY A 63 23.71 2.69 2.06
CA GLY A 63 23.75 2.46 3.50
C GLY A 63 22.39 2.35 4.18
N VAL A 64 21.28 2.27 3.43
CA VAL A 64 19.96 1.99 4.02
C VAL A 64 19.92 0.54 4.51
N SER A 65 19.77 0.35 5.82
CA SER A 65 19.81 -0.97 6.47
C SER A 65 18.44 -1.65 6.59
N ALA A 66 17.37 -0.88 6.58
CA ALA A 66 16.00 -1.38 6.66
C ALA A 66 15.11 -0.60 5.69
N ILE A 67 14.16 -1.29 5.05
CA ILE A 67 13.21 -0.72 4.12
C ILE A 67 11.79 -1.16 4.51
N ALA A 68 10.91 -0.19 4.71
CA ALA A 68 9.47 -0.39 4.71
C ALA A 68 8.88 -0.01 3.35
N ALA A 69 7.79 -0.66 2.97
CA ALA A 69 7.04 -0.30 1.77
C ALA A 69 5.56 -0.06 2.08
N VAL A 70 5.03 1.02 1.53
CA VAL A 70 3.63 1.42 1.67
C VAL A 70 2.98 1.43 0.29
N GLY A 71 1.91 0.66 0.13
CA GLY A 71 1.22 0.48 -1.15
C GLY A 71 -0.23 0.91 -1.08
N PHE A 72 -0.70 1.60 -2.13
CA PHE A 72 -2.06 2.13 -2.25
C PHE A 72 -2.72 1.57 -3.51
N CYS A 73 -3.96 1.07 -3.43
CA CYS A 73 -4.66 0.53 -4.60
C CYS A 73 -3.81 -0.56 -5.29
N TRP A 74 -3.48 -0.36 -6.57
CA TRP A 74 -2.57 -1.20 -7.34
C TRP A 74 -1.19 -1.38 -6.69
N GLY A 75 -0.65 -0.33 -6.06
CA GLY A 75 0.64 -0.40 -5.37
C GLY A 75 0.64 -1.36 -4.18
N ALA A 76 -0.52 -1.71 -3.63
CA ALA A 76 -0.61 -2.72 -2.58
C ALA A 76 -0.19 -4.11 -3.06
N LYS A 77 -0.50 -4.45 -4.32
CA LYS A 77 -0.05 -5.71 -4.91
C LYS A 77 1.46 -5.69 -5.16
N VAL A 78 2.06 -4.57 -5.56
CA VAL A 78 3.53 -4.43 -5.62
C VAL A 78 4.15 -4.68 -4.24
N VAL A 79 3.60 -4.06 -3.19
CA VAL A 79 4.13 -4.20 -1.83
C VAL A 79 3.96 -5.61 -1.28
N VAL A 80 2.82 -6.28 -1.50
CA VAL A 80 2.64 -7.66 -1.02
C VAL A 80 3.59 -8.64 -1.74
N GLU A 81 3.88 -8.43 -3.03
CA GLU A 81 4.90 -9.20 -3.75
C GLU A 81 6.30 -8.99 -3.15
N LEU A 82 6.67 -7.74 -2.86
CA LEU A 82 7.93 -7.43 -2.20
C LEU A 82 8.00 -8.04 -0.79
N ALA A 83 6.89 -8.06 -0.05
CA ALA A 83 6.81 -8.64 1.29
C ALA A 83 7.09 -10.15 1.29
N LYS A 84 6.79 -10.86 0.20
CA LYS A 84 7.13 -12.29 0.01
C LYS A 84 8.62 -12.52 -0.27
N SER A 85 9.36 -11.49 -0.67
CA SER A 85 10.75 -11.59 -1.14
C SER A 85 11.82 -11.28 -0.08
N ARG A 86 11.40 -10.91 1.15
CA ARG A 86 12.28 -10.40 2.24
C ARG A 86 13.15 -9.19 1.89
N LEU A 87 12.91 -8.56 0.74
CA LEU A 87 13.61 -7.33 0.33
C LEU A 87 13.23 -6.12 1.18
N ILE A 88 12.07 -6.20 1.84
CA ILE A 88 11.54 -5.20 2.79
C ILE A 88 11.29 -5.86 4.14
N GLN A 89 11.28 -5.07 5.21
CA GLN A 89 11.11 -5.53 6.59
C GLN A 89 9.73 -5.20 7.16
N THR A 90 8.98 -4.29 6.53
CA THR A 90 7.65 -3.90 7.00
C THR A 90 6.79 -3.48 5.81
N ALA A 91 5.53 -3.92 5.80
CA ALA A 91 4.56 -3.59 4.75
C ALA A 91 3.34 -2.86 5.32
N VAL A 92 2.80 -1.92 4.55
CA VAL A 92 1.50 -1.28 4.82
C VAL A 92 0.71 -1.24 3.52
N LEU A 93 -0.49 -1.80 3.52
CA LEU A 93 -1.41 -1.78 2.37
C LEU A 93 -2.61 -0.90 2.71
N LEU A 94 -2.97 0.04 1.83
CA LEU A 94 -4.17 0.86 1.97
C LEU A 94 -5.07 0.66 0.74
N HIS A 95 -6.36 0.39 0.99
CA HIS A 95 -7.36 0.07 -0.04
C HIS A 95 -6.79 -0.86 -1.14
N PRO A 96 -6.35 -2.08 -0.79
CA PRO A 96 -5.58 -2.92 -1.70
C PRO A 96 -6.35 -3.27 -2.99
N SER A 97 -5.63 -3.48 -4.09
CA SER A 97 -6.18 -4.00 -5.34
C SER A 97 -5.34 -5.15 -5.85
N PHE A 98 -5.96 -6.15 -6.47
CA PHE A 98 -5.29 -7.34 -7.04
C PHE A 98 -4.52 -8.20 -6.03
N VAL A 99 -4.71 -7.99 -4.73
CA VAL A 99 -4.13 -8.82 -3.68
C VAL A 99 -5.01 -10.06 -3.46
N SER A 100 -4.42 -11.24 -3.49
CA SER A 100 -5.09 -12.51 -3.27
C SER A 100 -4.81 -13.08 -1.87
N LEU A 101 -5.57 -14.10 -1.45
CA LEU A 101 -5.28 -14.82 -0.22
C LEU A 101 -3.92 -15.51 -0.25
N ASP A 102 -3.50 -16.01 -1.41
CA ASP A 102 -2.21 -16.67 -1.56
C ASP A 102 -1.05 -15.68 -1.43
N ASP A 103 -1.24 -14.44 -1.85
CA ASP A 103 -0.28 -13.37 -1.59
C ASP A 103 -0.10 -13.14 -0.09
N ILE A 104 -1.21 -13.01 0.64
CA ILE A 104 -1.19 -12.83 2.10
C ILE A 104 -0.60 -14.06 2.81
N LYS A 105 -0.88 -15.29 2.33
CA LYS A 105 -0.24 -16.52 2.84
C LYS A 105 1.27 -16.54 2.64
N GLY A 106 1.80 -15.87 1.62
CA GLY A 106 3.24 -15.77 1.38
C GLY A 106 3.98 -14.80 2.31
N VAL A 107 3.29 -13.87 2.98
CA VAL A 107 3.94 -12.82 3.79
C VAL A 107 4.48 -13.37 5.11
N ASP A 108 5.77 -13.16 5.39
CA ASP A 108 6.44 -13.57 6.64
C ASP A 108 7.04 -12.39 7.44
N ILE A 109 6.71 -11.16 7.06
CA ILE A 109 7.14 -9.92 7.71
C ILE A 109 5.96 -9.15 8.33
N PRO A 110 6.20 -8.21 9.27
CA PRO A 110 5.15 -7.32 9.77
C PRO A 110 4.35 -6.63 8.66
N ILE A 111 3.03 -6.76 8.67
CA ILE A 111 2.11 -6.16 7.70
C ILE A 111 0.89 -5.47 8.33
N ALA A 112 0.59 -4.25 7.89
CA ALA A 112 -0.69 -3.59 8.14
C ALA A 112 -1.56 -3.59 6.87
N ILE A 113 -2.87 -3.80 7.02
CA ILE A 113 -3.85 -3.74 5.94
C ILE A 113 -5.02 -2.84 6.37
N LEU A 114 -5.15 -1.69 5.72
CA LEU A 114 -6.25 -0.76 5.93
C LEU A 114 -7.22 -0.92 4.77
N GLY A 115 -8.47 -1.30 5.07
CA GLY A 115 -9.58 -1.46 4.13
C GLY A 115 -10.66 -0.40 4.28
N ALA A 116 -11.56 -0.30 3.31
CA ALA A 116 -12.71 0.61 3.30
C ALA A 116 -14.03 -0.17 3.31
N GLU A 117 -15.02 0.30 4.06
CA GLU A 117 -16.33 -0.35 4.17
C GLU A 117 -17.10 -0.38 2.83
N VAL A 118 -17.03 0.70 2.05
CA VAL A 118 -17.80 0.85 0.79
C VAL A 118 -16.94 0.48 -0.43
N ASP A 119 -15.85 -0.27 -0.23
CA ASP A 119 -14.95 -0.68 -1.29
C ASP A 119 -15.47 -1.90 -2.05
N GLN A 120 -15.50 -1.82 -3.38
CA GLN A 120 -15.89 -2.94 -4.26
C GLN A 120 -14.68 -3.69 -4.85
N VAL A 121 -13.48 -3.12 -4.74
CA VAL A 121 -12.23 -3.71 -5.23
C VAL A 121 -11.63 -4.64 -4.19
N SER A 122 -11.59 -4.20 -2.93
CA SER A 122 -11.25 -5.03 -1.77
C SER A 122 -12.35 -4.94 -0.72
N PRO A 123 -13.47 -5.65 -0.92
CA PRO A 123 -14.61 -5.55 -0.02
C PRO A 123 -14.27 -6.04 1.40
N PRO A 124 -15.02 -5.59 2.43
CA PRO A 124 -14.79 -5.95 3.83
C PRO A 124 -14.63 -7.46 4.07
N GLU A 125 -15.38 -8.29 3.34
CA GLU A 125 -15.30 -9.75 3.44
C GLU A 125 -13.91 -10.27 3.04
N LEU A 126 -13.33 -9.71 1.97
CA LEU A 126 -11.98 -10.07 1.53
C LEU A 126 -10.92 -9.60 2.52
N VAL A 127 -11.04 -8.37 3.03
CA VAL A 127 -10.11 -7.83 4.03
C VAL A 127 -10.14 -8.65 5.33
N LYS A 128 -11.33 -9.09 5.76
CA LYS A 128 -11.49 -10.02 6.90
C LYS A 128 -10.87 -11.39 6.63
N GLN A 129 -10.92 -11.90 5.40
CA GLN A 129 -10.22 -13.14 5.06
C GLN A 129 -8.69 -12.96 5.14
N PHE A 130 -8.15 -11.79 4.74
CA PHE A 130 -6.74 -11.48 4.95
C PHE A 130 -6.36 -11.48 6.43
N GLU A 131 -7.19 -10.85 7.27
CA GLU A 131 -7.01 -10.85 8.73
C GLU A 131 -6.98 -12.28 9.29
N GLN A 132 -7.91 -13.15 8.90
CA GLN A 132 -7.94 -14.54 9.33
C GLN A 132 -6.68 -15.32 8.94
N VAL A 133 -6.19 -15.13 7.71
CA VAL A 133 -4.94 -15.76 7.24
C VAL A 133 -3.74 -15.28 8.05
N LEU A 134 -3.67 -13.98 8.36
CA LEU A 134 -2.57 -13.40 9.14
C LEU A 134 -2.65 -13.82 10.61
N ALA A 135 -3.84 -13.86 11.21
CA ALA A 135 -4.05 -14.30 12.59
C ALA A 135 -3.66 -15.77 12.82
N ALA A 136 -3.77 -16.61 11.78
CA ALA A 136 -3.34 -18.01 11.84
C ALA A 136 -1.81 -18.19 11.79
N LYS A 137 -1.04 -17.14 11.49
CA LYS A 137 0.43 -17.22 11.40
C LYS A 137 1.08 -16.87 12.73
N SER A 138 1.85 -17.82 13.27
CA SER A 138 2.72 -17.55 14.41
C SER A 138 3.91 -16.68 13.99
N GLY A 139 4.24 -15.68 14.80
CA GLY A 139 5.44 -14.84 14.61
C GLY A 139 5.32 -13.72 13.57
N VAL A 140 4.19 -13.59 12.86
CA VAL A 140 3.95 -12.47 11.94
C VAL A 140 3.07 -11.43 12.62
N ALA A 141 3.65 -10.27 12.96
CA ALA A 141 2.87 -9.16 13.47
C ALA A 141 1.93 -8.64 12.36
N SER A 142 0.64 -8.49 12.68
CA SER A 142 -0.34 -7.94 11.74
C SER A 142 -1.28 -6.94 12.40
N PHE A 143 -1.75 -5.99 11.60
CA PHE A 143 -2.81 -5.05 11.96
C PHE A 143 -3.78 -4.93 10.78
N VAL A 144 -5.06 -5.21 11.00
CA VAL A 144 -6.09 -5.05 9.98
C VAL A 144 -7.19 -4.15 10.52
N LYS A 145 -7.60 -3.17 9.73
CA LYS A 145 -8.66 -2.22 10.09
C LYS A 145 -9.49 -1.87 8.88
N ILE A 146 -10.81 -1.90 9.04
CA ILE A 146 -11.77 -1.47 8.02
C ILE A 146 -12.36 -0.14 8.47
N PHE A 147 -12.18 0.89 7.65
CA PHE A 147 -12.68 2.23 7.93
C PHE A 147 -14.15 2.35 7.48
N PRO A 148 -15.05 2.82 8.35
CA PRO A 148 -16.47 2.95 8.03
C PRO A 148 -16.70 4.11 7.04
N LYS A 149 -17.77 4.01 6.25
CA LYS A 149 -18.31 5.06 5.35
C LYS A 149 -17.36 5.59 4.26
N VAL A 150 -16.18 5.00 4.12
CA VAL A 150 -15.21 5.39 3.10
C VAL A 150 -15.17 4.40 1.95
N SER A 151 -14.78 4.88 0.78
CA SER A 151 -14.67 4.11 -0.46
C SER A 151 -13.21 3.91 -0.87
N HIS A 152 -12.99 3.15 -1.95
CA HIS A 152 -11.67 2.88 -2.48
C HIS A 152 -10.86 4.17 -2.75
N GLY A 153 -9.63 4.23 -2.23
CA GLY A 153 -8.76 5.39 -2.38
C GLY A 153 -8.93 6.49 -1.34
N TRP A 154 -9.76 6.30 -0.30
CA TRP A 154 -10.06 7.33 0.70
C TRP A 154 -8.82 7.96 1.33
N ALA A 155 -7.74 7.18 1.53
CA ALA A 155 -6.53 7.67 2.17
C ALA A 155 -5.77 8.69 1.31
N VAL A 156 -6.06 8.81 0.01
CA VAL A 156 -5.33 9.68 -0.92
C VAL A 156 -6.23 10.50 -1.87
N ARG A 157 -7.53 10.23 -1.91
CA ARG A 157 -8.53 10.89 -2.78
C ARG A 157 -9.69 11.55 -2.01
N TYR A 158 -9.50 11.80 -0.71
CA TYR A 158 -10.49 12.46 0.15
C TYR A 158 -10.67 13.94 -0.22
N ASN A 159 -11.85 14.50 0.09
CA ASN A 159 -12.14 15.90 -0.14
C ASN A 159 -11.47 16.75 0.97
N THR A 160 -10.46 17.53 0.61
CA THR A 160 -9.72 18.35 1.59
C THR A 160 -10.54 19.49 2.19
N GLU A 161 -11.71 19.80 1.63
CA GLU A 161 -12.63 20.82 2.16
C GLU A 161 -13.68 20.21 3.10
N ASP A 162 -13.82 18.88 3.13
CA ASP A 162 -14.71 18.18 4.04
C ASP A 162 -13.93 17.65 5.24
N ALA A 163 -14.14 18.31 6.38
CA ALA A 163 -13.47 18.00 7.64
C ALA A 163 -13.64 16.54 8.09
N GLU A 164 -14.76 15.89 7.78
CA GLU A 164 -14.97 14.48 8.15
C GLU A 164 -14.10 13.57 7.27
N THR A 165 -14.06 13.80 5.96
CA THR A 165 -13.21 12.98 5.08
C THR A 165 -11.72 13.22 5.34
N VAL A 166 -11.33 14.44 5.69
CA VAL A 166 -9.97 14.77 6.15
C VAL A 166 -9.65 13.99 7.41
N LYS A 167 -10.51 14.04 8.42
CA LYS A 167 -10.30 13.35 9.70
C LYS A 167 -10.09 11.84 9.50
N VAL A 168 -10.93 11.18 8.69
CA VAL A 168 -10.84 9.74 8.45
C VAL A 168 -9.58 9.38 7.65
N ALA A 169 -9.16 10.22 6.69
CA ALA A 169 -7.90 10.02 5.98
C ALA A 169 -6.67 10.21 6.89
N GLU A 170 -6.69 11.24 7.75
CA GLU A 170 -5.64 11.51 8.73
C GLU A 170 -5.52 10.38 9.76
N GLU A 171 -6.63 9.78 10.17
CA GLU A 171 -6.64 8.58 11.02
C GLU A 171 -5.93 7.40 10.33
N ALA A 172 -6.20 7.15 9.04
CA ALA A 172 -5.51 6.11 8.28
C ALA A 172 -4.01 6.41 8.11
N HIS A 173 -3.62 7.67 7.96
CA HIS A 173 -2.21 8.07 7.93
C HIS A 173 -1.54 7.89 9.29
N GLN A 174 -2.25 8.14 10.38
CA GLN A 174 -1.72 7.93 11.72
C GLN A 174 -1.50 6.44 11.98
N ASP A 175 -2.47 5.59 11.63
CA ASP A 175 -2.31 4.13 11.74
C ASP A 175 -1.11 3.60 10.93
N LEU A 176 -0.86 4.16 9.74
CA LEU A 176 0.35 3.89 8.96
C LEU A 176 1.61 4.28 9.74
N LEU A 177 1.67 5.50 10.26
CA LEU A 177 2.86 6.00 10.97
C LEU A 177 3.13 5.22 12.26
N ASP A 178 2.08 4.90 13.02
CA ASP A 178 2.18 4.11 14.24
C ASP A 178 2.68 2.70 13.93
N TRP A 179 2.23 2.10 12.83
CA TRP A 179 2.73 0.81 12.36
C TRP A 179 4.22 0.87 12.03
N LEU A 180 4.65 1.88 11.26
CA LEU A 180 6.06 2.07 10.93
C LEU A 180 6.89 2.31 12.19
N ALA A 181 6.48 3.19 13.10
CA ALA A 181 7.22 3.48 14.33
C ALA A 181 7.40 2.23 15.22
N LYS A 182 6.40 1.35 15.23
CA LYS A 182 6.42 0.12 16.04
C LYS A 182 7.28 -0.99 15.43
N HIS A 183 7.20 -1.17 14.11
CA HIS A 183 7.74 -2.36 13.43
C HIS A 183 8.94 -2.08 12.52
N HIS A 184 9.17 -0.83 12.14
CA HIS A 184 10.25 -0.40 11.28
C HIS A 184 11.24 0.47 12.05
N LYS A 185 12.33 -0.15 12.50
CA LYS A 185 13.42 0.47 13.27
C LYS A 185 14.67 0.64 12.42
#